data_AF-A0A3D5DKQ0-F1
#
_entry.id   AF-A0A3D5DKQ0-F1
#
_cell.length_a   1.000
_cell.length_b   1.000
_cell.length_c   1.000
_cell.angle_alpha   90.00
_cell.angle_beta   90.00
_cell.angle_gamma   90.00
#
_symmetry.space_group_name_H-M   'P 1'
#
loop_
_entity.id
_entity.type
_entity.pdbx_description
1 polymer ?
#
loop_
_entity_poly.entity_id
_entity_poly.type
_entity_poly.pdbx_seq_one_letter_code
_entity_poly.pdbx_strand_id
1 'polypeptide(L)' 'MKRRELLNQMARLARSYGIEFDKDHPVHGGRHDKFFVGAHSVEVPRHTEIVEYTARGILRTFEQLCAEARKEERP' A
#
# COMPACT_ATOMS: atom_id res chain seq x y z
N MET A 1 0.30 15.01 3.75
CA MET A 1 0.64 13.85 4.63
C MET A 1 2.06 13.42 4.34
N LYS A 2 2.86 13.06 5.35
CA LYS A 2 4.21 12.52 5.09
C LYS A 2 4.12 11.13 4.50
N ARG A 3 4.96 10.79 3.52
CA ARG A 3 5.00 9.46 2.93
C ARG A 3 5.15 8.34 3.96
N ARG A 4 5.97 8.56 4.99
CA ARG A 4 6.14 7.61 6.10
C ARG A 4 4.82 7.33 6.83
N GLU A 5 3.97 8.34 6.99
CA GLU A 5 2.66 8.18 7.62
C GLU A 5 1.72 7.37 6.73
N LEU A 6 1.73 7.63 5.42
CA LEU A 6 0.98 6.84 4.44
C LEU A 6 1.38 5.35 4.50
N LEU A 7 2.67 5.06 4.45
CA LEU A 7 3.18 3.68 4.53
C LEU A 7 2.81 2.99 5.85
N ASN A 8 2.85 3.72 6.97
CA ASN A 8 2.42 3.19 8.26
C ASN A 8 0.92 2.91 8.30
N GLN A 9 0.09 3.73 7.65
CA GLN A 9 -1.35 3.48 7.52
C GLN A 9 -1.63 2.25 6.64
N MET A 10 -0.93 2.11 5.52
CA MET A 10 -1.01 0.93 4.66
C MET A 10 -0.64 -0.35 5.43
N ALA A 11 0.46 -0.36 6.18
CA ALA A 11 0.84 -1.52 6.97
C ALA A 11 -0.18 -1.89 8.05
N ARG A 12 -0.80 -0.90 8.70
CA ARG A 12 -1.89 -1.15 9.65
C ARG A 12 -3.12 -1.76 8.97
N LEU A 13 -3.44 -1.27 7.77
CA LEU A 13 -4.56 -1.77 6.99
C LEU A 13 -4.33 -3.22 6.58
N ALA A 14 -3.20 -3.53 5.95
CA ALA A 14 -2.87 -4.91 5.56
C ALA A 14 -2.94 -5.88 6.74
N ARG A 15 -2.40 -5.48 7.91
CA ARG A 15 -2.48 -6.25 9.15
C ARG A 15 -3.93 -6.48 9.61
N SER A 16 -4.82 -5.49 9.44
CA SER A 16 -6.26 -5.65 9.73
C SER A 16 -6.94 -6.68 8.83
N TYR A 17 -6.45 -6.88 7.61
CA TYR A 17 -6.93 -7.92 6.69
C TYR A 17 -6.23 -9.27 6.90
N GLY A 18 -5.21 -9.32 7.76
CA GLY A 18 -4.41 -10.53 8.00
C GLY A 18 -3.35 -10.80 6.93
N ILE A 19 -3.01 -9.79 6.11
CA ILE A 19 -2.05 -9.94 5.02
C ILE A 19 -0.69 -9.36 5.44
N GLU A 20 0.38 -10.06 5.09
CA GLU A 20 1.74 -9.55 5.24
C GLU A 20 2.02 -8.44 4.23
N PHE A 21 2.47 -7.29 4.73
CA PHE A 21 2.82 -6.13 3.90
C PHE A 21 4.21 -5.64 4.26
N ASP A 22 5.15 -5.83 3.34
CA ASP A 22 6.50 -5.33 3.48
C ASP A 22 6.59 -3.89 2.98
N LYS A 23 6.53 -2.95 3.92
CA LYS A 23 6.67 -1.52 3.66
C LYS A 23 8.12 -1.04 3.58
N ASP A 24 9.09 -1.89 3.91
CA ASP A 24 10.50 -1.54 4.04
C ASP A 24 11.31 -2.04 2.82
N HIS A 25 10.79 -3.01 2.06
CA HIS A 25 11.35 -3.49 0.80
C HIS A 25 10.45 -3.19 -0.42
N PRO A 26 10.26 -1.92 -0.80
CA PRO A 26 9.58 -1.60 -2.06
C PRO A 26 10.40 -2.04 -3.27
N VAL A 27 9.71 -2.39 -4.34
CA VAL A 27 10.35 -2.49 -5.65
C VAL A 27 10.46 -1.08 -6.22
N HIS A 28 11.70 -0.62 -6.37
CA HIS A 28 11.97 0.71 -6.93
C HIS A 28 11.58 0.77 -8.41
N GLY A 29 10.62 1.62 -8.73
CA GLY A 29 10.35 2.08 -10.10
C GLY A 29 10.71 3.56 -10.22
N GLY A 30 11.15 4.02 -11.40
CA GLY A 30 11.66 5.38 -11.67
C GLY A 30 11.35 6.45 -10.61
N ARG A 31 10.17 7.08 -10.67
CA ARG A 31 9.74 8.13 -9.72
C ARG A 31 8.83 7.61 -8.60
N HIS A 32 8.44 6.33 -8.64
CA HIS A 32 7.40 5.71 -7.81
C HIS A 32 7.88 4.39 -7.24
N ASP A 33 7.67 4.16 -5.95
CA ASP A 33 7.96 2.89 -5.32
C ASP A 33 6.74 1.97 -5.39
N LYS A 34 6.93 0.71 -5.78
CA LYS A 34 5.88 -0.31 -5.86
C LYS A 34 5.87 -1.15 -4.60
N PHE A 35 4.68 -1.33 -4.02
CA PHE A 35 4.45 -2.19 -2.87
C PHE A 35 3.49 -3.30 -3.25
N PHE A 36 3.75 -4.52 -2.78
CA PHE A 36 2.96 -5.70 -3.11
C PHE A 36 2.10 -6.14 -1.92
N VAL A 37 0.92 -6.66 -2.23
CA VAL A 37 -0.03 -7.25 -1.29
C VAL A 37 -0.70 -8.44 -1.96
N GLY A 38 -0.26 -9.66 -1.60
CA GLY A 38 -0.61 -10.86 -2.34
C GLY A 38 -0.14 -10.78 -3.81
N ALA A 39 -1.04 -11.06 -4.75
CA ALA A 39 -0.79 -10.93 -6.19
C ALA A 39 -0.90 -9.49 -6.74
N HIS A 40 -1.32 -8.54 -5.91
CA HIS A 40 -1.60 -7.16 -6.32
C HIS A 40 -0.45 -6.22 -5.97
N SER A 41 -0.36 -5.09 -6.67
CA SER A 41 0.62 -4.05 -6.37
C SER A 41 0.01 -2.65 -6.39
N VAL A 42 0.56 -1.76 -5.57
CA VAL A 42 0.19 -0.35 -5.49
C VAL A 42 1.42 0.53 -5.66
N GLU A 43 1.27 1.63 -6.39
CA GLU A 43 2.35 2.59 -6.62
C GLU A 43 2.24 3.76 -5.63
N VAL A 44 3.35 4.07 -4.96
CA VAL A 44 3.45 5.19 -4.03
C VAL A 44 4.53 6.16 -4.53
N PRO A 45 4.20 7.44 -4.75
CA PRO A 45 5.17 8.45 -5.17
C PRO A 45 6.36 8.55 -4.21
N ARG A 46 7.58 8.73 -4.74
CA ARG A 46 8.82 8.87 -3.95
C ARG A 46 9.00 10.30 -3.39
N HIS A 47 7.92 10.98 -3.02
CA HIS A 47 7.97 12.33 -2.45
C HIS A 47 7.84 12.26 -0.93
N THR A 48 8.56 13.13 -0.21
CA THR A 48 8.50 13.17 1.26
C THR A 48 7.10 13.54 1.75
N GLU A 49 6.43 14.43 1.02
CA GLU A 49 5.08 14.87 1.29
C GLU A 49 4.18 14.50 0.12
N ILE A 50 3.07 13.84 0.44
CA ILE A 50 2.04 13.46 -0.51
C ILE A 50 0.81 14.31 -0.23
N VAL A 51 0.26 14.87 -1.31
CA VAL A 51 -0.99 15.64 -1.27
C VAL A 51 -2.07 14.76 -0.63
N GLU A 52 -2.82 15.31 0.31
CA GLU A 52 -3.75 14.52 1.13
C GLU A 52 -4.79 13.78 0.29
N TYR A 53 -5.27 14.39 -0.79
CA TYR A 53 -6.22 13.75 -1.71
C TYR A 53 -5.61 12.51 -2.39
N THR A 54 -4.36 12.62 -2.84
CA THR A 54 -3.60 11.48 -3.41
C THR A 54 -3.37 10.40 -2.37
N ALA A 55 -2.97 10.78 -1.14
CA ALA A 55 -2.76 9.82 -0.05
C ALA A 55 -4.05 9.05 0.28
N ARG A 56 -5.20 9.74 0.37
CA ARG A 56 -6.51 9.10 0.58
C ARG A 56 -6.89 8.17 -0.58
N GLY A 57 -6.62 8.58 -1.81
CA GLY A 57 -6.82 7.74 -3.00
C GLY A 57 -6.01 6.44 -2.92
N ILE A 58 -4.72 6.55 -2.61
CA ILE A 58 -3.83 5.39 -2.44
C ILE A 58 -4.34 4.46 -1.33
N LEU A 59 -4.74 5.00 -0.18
CA LEU A 59 -5.27 4.18 0.93
C LEU A 59 -6.53 3.43 0.53
N ARG A 60 -7.48 4.10 -0.16
CA ARG A 60 -8.71 3.46 -0.63
C ARG A 60 -8.43 2.36 -1.65
N THR A 61 -7.54 2.60 -2.61
CA THR A 61 -7.12 1.57 -3.56
C THR A 61 -6.44 0.42 -2.83
N PHE A 62 -5.54 0.70 -1.91
CA PHE A 62 -4.83 -0.31 -1.13
C PHE A 62 -5.77 -1.16 -0.27
N GLU A 63 -6.81 -0.58 0.32
CA GLU A 63 -7.87 -1.29 1.03
C GLU A 63 -8.56 -2.32 0.15
N GLN A 64 -8.93 -1.92 -1.07
CA GLN A 64 -9.56 -2.81 -2.04
C GLN A 64 -8.62 -3.96 -2.42
N LEU A 65 -7.33 -3.67 -2.65
CA LEU A 65 -6.35 -4.71 -2.95
C LEU A 65 -6.17 -5.68 -1.78
N CYS A 66 -6.17 -5.21 -0.53
CA CYS A 66 -6.14 -6.08 0.65
C CYS A 66 -7.39 -6.96 0.74
N ALA A 67 -8.56 -6.41 0.44
CA ALA A 67 -9.80 -7.19 0.44
C ALA A 67 -9.79 -8.29 -0.63
N GLU A 68 -9.26 -8.00 -1.83
CA GLU A 68 -9.13 -8.99 -2.91
C GLU A 68 -8.08 -10.05 -2.59
N ALA A 69 -6.88 -9.65 -2.15
CA ALA A 69 -5.81 -10.59 -1.77
C ALA A 69 -6.28 -11.57 -0.68
N ARG A 70 -7.06 -11.10 0.30
CA ARG A 70 -7.63 -11.97 1.34
C ARG A 70 -8.63 -13.00 0.79
N LYS A 71 -9.39 -12.65 -0.26
CA LYS A 71 -10.32 -13.59 -0.92
C LYS A 71 -9.55 -14.66 -1.69
N GLU A 72 -8.46 -14.28 -2.35
CA GLU A 72 -7.60 -15.19 -3.11
C GLU A 72 -6.90 -16.22 -2.22
N GLU A 73 -6.55 -15.86 -0.98
CA GLU A 73 -5.97 -16.78 0.01
C GLU A 73 -6.96 -17.82 0.57
N ARG A 74 -8.25 -17.74 0.23
CA ARG A 74 -9.28 -18.67 0.71
C ARG A 74 -9.65 -19.68 -0.39
N PRO A 75 -9.09 -20.91 -0.37
CA PRO A 75 -9.43 -21.97 -1.32
C PRO A 75 -10.86 -22.49 -1.17
#